data_AF-A0A4Q7IN45-F1
#
_entry.id   AF-A0A4Q7IN45-F1
#
_cell.length_a   1.000
_cell.length_b   1.000
_cell.length_c   1.000
_cell.angle_alpha   90.00
_cell.angle_beta   90.00
_cell.angle_gamma   90.00
#
_symmetry.space_group_name_H-M   'P 1'
#
loop_
_entity.id
_entity.type
_entity.pdbx_description
1 polymer ?
#
loop_
_entity_poly.entity_id
_entity_poly.type
_entity_poly.pdbx_seq_one_letter_code
_entity_poly.pdbx_strand_id
1 'polypeptide(L)'
;MFRLFCFLFISPLVFAEQKLFEKSADCSVFKDKEQLLVRASSKRLRIEWEELKDDVASKVLTRAFEKLETLDSDYQLRKLFFEKKIEQIKNREVKVIEARLVLNPVKDCKRLSKTIARGEAHKLNNLELNIKSNFKLQVTSPAELLERTLKLNNTNISHEEVFGVKFGQSFKSVEDQFGRFSLVWPMGKDKLALVGRNHAFYFENDFFSGYSYGRSLLPMSIRNRVEIISDDISLEVKGHNDIKIEDGISDSELNLLRQNFHDFKVLLVGDALNEETFLRVESFTVGKINFDLSQSALNCIIANDVNQLPNLGSHSLITFYDKNGKRNLLSGCNQQFTLSARGQLRTIELLEPWSVKNSLLFEDEPFSPFSGWQLFGLEQGATLERLKKLGKIDVFLDMVEFSSMDGAWSGRFYIDNDKLVSGEVDIFAL
;
A
#
# COMPACT_ATOMS: atom_id res chain seq x y z
N MET A 1 -16.58 -25.06 -83.97
CA MET A 1 -16.40 -26.14 -82.98
C MET A 1 -15.45 -25.64 -81.91
N PHE A 2 -15.90 -25.67 -80.65
CA PHE A 2 -15.15 -25.45 -79.39
C PHE A 2 -14.23 -24.22 -79.23
N ARG A 3 -14.75 -23.18 -78.56
CA ARG A 3 -13.96 -22.29 -77.70
C ARG A 3 -14.02 -22.84 -76.27
N LEU A 4 -12.87 -23.25 -75.74
CA LEU A 4 -12.69 -23.62 -74.34
C LEU A 4 -12.21 -22.35 -73.60
N PHE A 5 -13.04 -21.81 -72.70
CA PHE A 5 -12.66 -20.73 -71.79
C PHE A 5 -12.52 -21.34 -70.40
N CYS A 6 -11.29 -21.63 -69.97
CA CYS A 6 -10.99 -22.03 -68.61
C CYS A 6 -11.07 -20.81 -67.69
N PHE A 7 -12.16 -20.68 -66.93
CA PHE A 7 -12.22 -19.81 -65.76
C PHE A 7 -11.47 -20.47 -64.61
N LEU A 8 -10.26 -19.99 -64.33
CA LEU A 8 -9.54 -20.22 -63.08
C LEU A 8 -10.29 -19.50 -61.94
N PHE A 9 -11.04 -20.26 -61.15
CA PHE A 9 -11.49 -19.83 -59.82
C PHE A 9 -10.28 -19.83 -58.88
N ILE A 10 -9.63 -18.68 -58.73
CA ILE A 10 -8.72 -18.43 -57.60
C ILE A 10 -9.61 -17.95 -56.45
N SER A 11 -10.06 -18.87 -55.61
CA SER A 11 -10.63 -18.53 -54.31
C SER A 11 -9.54 -17.90 -53.44
N PRO A 12 -9.70 -16.67 -52.92
CA PRO A 12 -8.76 -16.13 -51.96
C PRO A 12 -8.82 -16.99 -50.71
N LEU A 13 -7.71 -17.65 -50.37
CA LEU A 13 -7.45 -18.16 -49.03
C LEU A 13 -7.42 -16.95 -48.09
N VAL A 14 -8.57 -16.60 -47.54
CA VAL A 14 -8.66 -15.69 -46.40
C VAL A 14 -8.13 -16.49 -45.21
N PHE A 15 -6.83 -16.39 -44.93
CA PHE A 15 -6.29 -16.85 -43.66
C PHE A 15 -6.99 -16.03 -42.57
N ALA A 16 -7.86 -16.67 -41.81
CA ALA A 16 -8.49 -16.06 -40.66
C ALA A 16 -7.40 -15.79 -39.62
N GLU A 17 -6.99 -14.53 -39.48
CA GLU A 17 -6.03 -14.13 -38.46
C GLU A 17 -6.62 -14.38 -37.07
N GLN A 18 -6.00 -15.27 -36.30
CA GLN A 18 -6.43 -15.61 -34.96
C GLN A 18 -6.34 -14.39 -34.06
N LYS A 19 -7.42 -14.11 -33.33
CA LYS A 19 -7.54 -12.91 -32.51
C LYS A 19 -7.24 -13.22 -31.06
N LEU A 20 -6.47 -12.31 -30.46
CA LEU A 20 -6.30 -12.23 -29.01
C LEU A 20 -7.26 -11.17 -28.46
N PHE A 21 -8.23 -11.59 -27.66
CA PHE A 21 -9.20 -10.71 -27.03
C PHE A 21 -8.74 -10.26 -25.64
N GLU A 22 -9.07 -9.02 -25.30
CA GLU A 22 -8.92 -8.52 -23.95
C GLU A 22 -9.78 -9.31 -22.95
N LYS A 23 -9.37 -9.35 -21.68
CA LYS A 23 -10.18 -9.96 -20.60
C LYS A 23 -11.57 -9.33 -20.48
N SER A 24 -11.70 -8.05 -20.86
CA SER A 24 -12.95 -7.28 -20.82
C SER A 24 -13.86 -7.48 -22.04
N ALA A 25 -13.43 -8.28 -23.02
CA ALA A 25 -14.24 -8.65 -24.17
C ALA A 25 -15.36 -9.61 -23.75
N ASP A 26 -16.55 -9.40 -24.31
CA ASP A 26 -17.72 -10.25 -24.07
C ASP A 26 -17.63 -11.50 -24.96
N CYS A 27 -16.92 -12.50 -24.44
CA CYS A 27 -16.57 -13.73 -25.15
C CYS A 27 -17.02 -14.95 -24.34
N SER A 28 -17.57 -15.96 -25.01
CA SER A 28 -17.85 -17.25 -24.38
C SER A 28 -16.61 -18.14 -24.52
N VAL A 29 -16.01 -18.55 -23.39
CA VAL A 29 -14.81 -19.40 -23.40
C VAL A 29 -15.14 -20.89 -23.40
N PHE A 30 -14.28 -21.72 -24.00
CA PHE A 30 -14.32 -23.17 -23.81
C PHE A 30 -13.82 -23.51 -22.40
N LYS A 31 -14.71 -23.99 -21.52
CA LYS A 31 -14.35 -24.37 -20.14
C LYS A 31 -13.56 -25.68 -20.08
N ASP A 32 -13.72 -26.54 -21.09
CA ASP A 32 -13.19 -27.91 -21.10
C ASP A 32 -11.97 -28.08 -22.01
N LYS A 33 -11.50 -26.99 -22.66
CA LYS A 33 -10.28 -26.99 -23.47
C LYS A 33 -9.09 -26.50 -22.65
N GLU A 34 -7.92 -27.06 -22.93
CA GLU A 34 -6.67 -26.69 -22.28
C GLU A 34 -6.33 -25.22 -22.52
N GLN A 35 -5.81 -24.58 -21.48
CA GLN A 35 -5.42 -23.18 -21.52
C GLN A 35 -4.05 -23.03 -22.17
N LEU A 36 -3.88 -21.97 -22.95
CA LEU A 36 -2.58 -21.67 -23.52
C LEU A 36 -1.75 -20.88 -22.50
N LEU A 37 -0.61 -21.46 -22.10
CA LEU A 37 0.39 -20.82 -21.25
C LEU A 37 1.60 -20.36 -22.08
N VAL A 38 1.95 -19.09 -21.92
CA VAL A 38 3.09 -18.46 -22.58
C VAL A 38 4.02 -17.88 -21.54
N ARG A 39 5.33 -18.09 -21.68
CA ARG A 39 6.33 -17.61 -20.73
C ARG A 39 7.40 -16.80 -21.43
N ALA A 40 7.85 -15.73 -20.80
CA ALA A 40 9.01 -14.95 -21.24
C ALA A 40 9.82 -14.49 -20.02
N SER A 41 11.07 -14.13 -20.22
CA SER A 41 11.90 -13.55 -19.17
C SER A 41 12.87 -12.52 -19.73
N SER A 42 13.32 -11.62 -18.87
CA SER A 42 14.37 -10.65 -19.16
C SER A 42 15.28 -10.50 -17.95
N LYS A 43 16.56 -10.29 -18.22
CA LYS A 43 17.62 -10.15 -17.23
C LYS A 43 18.46 -8.92 -17.59
N ARG A 44 18.55 -7.95 -16.69
CA ARG A 44 19.30 -6.70 -16.94
C ARG A 44 20.02 -6.20 -15.69
N LEU A 45 21.18 -5.60 -15.92
CA LEU A 45 21.96 -4.89 -14.90
C LEU A 45 21.48 -3.44 -14.81
N ARG A 46 21.27 -2.92 -13.60
CA ARG A 46 21.04 -1.48 -13.32
C ARG A 46 19.84 -0.84 -14.05
N ILE A 47 18.75 -1.58 -14.22
CA ILE A 47 17.47 -1.06 -14.77
C ILE A 47 16.40 -1.05 -13.67
N GLU A 48 15.45 -0.12 -13.75
CA GLU A 48 14.29 -0.07 -12.85
C GLU A 48 13.32 -1.22 -13.10
N TRP A 49 12.64 -1.69 -12.05
CA TRP A 49 11.77 -2.86 -12.15
C TRP A 49 10.60 -2.66 -13.13
N GLU A 50 10.11 -1.43 -13.30
CA GLU A 50 9.00 -1.12 -14.21
C GLU A 50 9.44 -1.15 -15.69
N GLU A 51 10.61 -0.63 -16.02
CA GLU A 51 11.15 -0.73 -17.39
C GLU A 51 11.39 -2.19 -17.79
N LEU A 52 11.87 -3.01 -16.85
CA LEU A 52 12.07 -4.44 -17.07
C LEU A 52 10.72 -5.19 -17.21
N LYS A 53 9.66 -4.71 -16.56
CA LYS A 53 8.31 -5.28 -16.64
C LYS A 53 7.71 -5.05 -18.02
N ASP A 54 7.85 -3.85 -18.58
CA ASP A 54 7.36 -3.50 -19.93
C ASP A 54 8.08 -4.29 -21.03
N ASP A 55 9.39 -4.47 -20.90
CA ASP A 55 10.19 -5.31 -21.82
C ASP A 55 9.71 -6.77 -21.80
N VAL A 56 9.48 -7.33 -20.60
CA VAL A 56 9.01 -8.72 -20.48
C VAL A 56 7.54 -8.86 -20.93
N ALA A 57 6.68 -7.88 -20.67
CA ALA A 57 5.30 -7.85 -21.16
C ALA A 57 5.24 -7.90 -22.69
N SER A 58 6.11 -7.12 -23.35
CA SER A 58 6.23 -7.12 -24.81
C SER A 58 6.71 -8.48 -25.33
N LYS A 59 7.72 -9.09 -24.69
CA LYS A 59 8.23 -10.42 -25.07
C LYS A 59 7.20 -11.52 -24.91
N VAL A 60 6.43 -11.53 -23.82
CA VAL A 60 5.42 -12.56 -23.59
C VAL A 60 4.24 -12.42 -24.56
N LEU A 61 3.89 -11.18 -24.94
CA LEU A 61 2.86 -10.93 -25.95
C LEU A 61 3.29 -11.41 -27.33
N THR A 62 4.51 -11.08 -27.76
CA THR A 62 5.06 -11.55 -29.05
C THR A 62 5.03 -13.08 -29.12
N ARG A 63 5.51 -13.76 -28.08
CA ARG A 63 5.47 -15.23 -28.00
C ARG A 63 4.04 -15.79 -27.99
N ALA A 64 3.08 -15.03 -27.47
CA ALA A 64 1.69 -15.43 -27.50
C ALA A 64 1.18 -15.44 -28.94
N PHE A 65 1.45 -14.38 -29.71
CA PHE A 65 1.07 -14.33 -31.13
C PHE A 65 1.76 -15.39 -31.98
N GLU A 66 3.05 -15.66 -31.76
CA GLU A 66 3.76 -16.76 -32.42
C GLU A 66 3.06 -18.12 -32.17
N LYS A 67 2.55 -18.35 -30.96
CA LYS A 67 1.78 -19.56 -30.67
C LYS A 67 0.39 -19.54 -31.30
N LEU A 68 -0.30 -18.39 -31.29
CA LEU A 68 -1.64 -18.24 -31.88
C LEU A 68 -1.66 -18.53 -33.38
N GLU A 69 -0.60 -18.19 -34.11
CA GLU A 69 -0.44 -18.52 -35.53
C GLU A 69 -0.53 -20.04 -35.81
N THR A 70 -0.23 -20.88 -34.81
CA THR A 70 -0.23 -22.35 -34.94
C THR A 70 -1.51 -23.01 -34.45
N LEU A 71 -2.50 -22.23 -33.99
CA LEU A 71 -3.70 -22.73 -33.33
C LEU A 71 -4.98 -22.38 -34.11
N ASP A 72 -5.97 -23.26 -34.10
CA ASP A 72 -7.24 -23.09 -34.81
C ASP A 72 -8.33 -22.46 -33.93
N SER A 73 -7.96 -21.63 -32.94
CA SER A 73 -8.91 -21.01 -32.04
C SER A 73 -8.48 -19.59 -31.69
N ASP A 74 -9.46 -18.71 -31.54
CA ASP A 74 -9.26 -17.42 -30.91
C ASP A 74 -9.06 -17.60 -29.40
N TYR A 75 -8.35 -16.66 -28.80
CA TYR A 75 -8.04 -16.73 -27.38
C TYR A 75 -8.38 -15.42 -26.66
N GLN A 76 -8.79 -15.54 -25.41
CA GLN A 76 -9.03 -14.42 -24.52
C GLN A 76 -8.00 -14.40 -23.40
N LEU A 77 -7.47 -13.22 -23.12
CA LEU A 77 -6.60 -12.96 -21.99
C LEU A 77 -7.29 -13.31 -20.67
N ARG A 78 -6.70 -14.24 -19.90
CA ARG A 78 -7.18 -14.62 -18.56
C ARG A 78 -6.41 -13.91 -17.47
N LYS A 79 -5.08 -14.09 -17.46
CA LYS A 79 -4.16 -13.56 -16.44
C LYS A 79 -2.78 -13.30 -17.06
N LEU A 80 -2.08 -12.29 -16.53
CA LEU A 80 -0.65 -12.05 -16.75
C LEU A 80 0.03 -11.96 -15.38
N PHE A 81 1.13 -12.68 -15.22
CA PHE A 81 1.92 -12.72 -13.99
C PHE A 81 3.30 -12.18 -14.25
N PHE A 82 3.90 -11.54 -13.24
CA PHE A 82 5.31 -11.15 -13.22
C PHE A 82 5.96 -11.67 -11.95
N GLU A 83 7.13 -12.28 -12.10
CA GLU A 83 7.95 -12.83 -11.02
C GLU A 83 9.28 -12.08 -11.03
N LYS A 84 9.59 -11.36 -9.96
CA LYS A 84 10.83 -10.57 -9.81
C LYS A 84 11.84 -11.40 -9.01
N LYS A 85 13.06 -11.55 -9.53
CA LYS A 85 14.17 -12.26 -8.87
C LYS A 85 15.45 -11.45 -8.96
N ILE A 86 16.31 -11.57 -7.96
CA ILE A 86 17.68 -11.07 -8.02
C ILE A 86 18.60 -12.28 -8.12
N GLU A 87 19.35 -12.37 -9.20
CA GLU A 87 20.36 -13.41 -9.41
C GLU A 87 21.76 -12.82 -9.21
N GLN A 88 22.63 -13.53 -8.50
CA GLN A 88 24.04 -13.17 -8.37
C GLN A 88 24.84 -13.82 -9.50
N ILE A 89 25.32 -13.02 -10.45
CA ILE A 89 26.13 -13.49 -11.58
C ILE A 89 27.48 -12.78 -11.52
N LYS A 90 28.55 -13.55 -11.28
CA LYS A 90 29.94 -13.04 -11.21
C LYS A 90 30.08 -11.84 -10.24
N ASN A 91 29.57 -12.00 -9.01
CA ASN A 91 29.55 -10.97 -7.95
C ASN A 91 28.82 -9.67 -8.33
N ARG A 92 27.83 -9.74 -9.21
CA ARG A 92 26.94 -8.62 -9.53
C ARG A 92 25.50 -9.05 -9.40
N GLU A 93 24.70 -8.19 -8.79
CA GLU A 93 23.24 -8.34 -8.72
C GLU A 93 22.63 -8.07 -10.08
N VAL A 94 21.92 -9.07 -10.60
CA VAL A 94 21.15 -8.99 -11.84
C VAL A 94 19.69 -9.10 -11.50
N LYS A 95 18.92 -8.09 -11.89
CA LYS A 95 17.46 -8.12 -11.79
C LYS A 95 16.91 -8.99 -12.93
N VAL A 96 16.05 -9.93 -12.57
CA VAL A 96 15.39 -10.86 -13.48
C VAL A 96 13.88 -10.70 -13.30
N ILE A 97 13.16 -10.51 -14.40
CA ILE A 97 11.70 -10.62 -14.43
C ILE A 97 11.32 -11.77 -15.34
N GLU A 98 10.46 -12.65 -14.84
CA GLU A 98 9.77 -13.65 -15.65
C GLU A 98 8.29 -13.27 -15.75
N ALA A 99 7.69 -13.39 -16.93
CA ALA A 99 6.25 -13.24 -17.10
C ALA A 99 5.61 -14.52 -17.60
N ARG A 100 4.38 -14.74 -17.13
CA ARG A 100 3.52 -15.85 -17.56
C ARG A 100 2.17 -15.30 -18.01
N LEU A 101 1.79 -15.55 -19.24
CA LEU A 101 0.52 -15.16 -19.83
C LEU A 101 -0.37 -16.39 -19.99
N VAL A 102 -1.58 -16.32 -19.44
CA VAL A 102 -2.58 -17.40 -19.51
C VAL A 102 -3.73 -16.95 -20.38
N LEU A 103 -4.05 -17.77 -21.38
CA LEU A 103 -5.05 -17.50 -22.39
C LEU A 103 -6.09 -18.62 -22.43
N ASN A 104 -7.37 -18.24 -22.48
CA ASN A 104 -8.48 -19.18 -22.63
C ASN A 104 -8.92 -19.27 -24.09
N PRO A 105 -9.13 -20.47 -24.65
CA PRO A 105 -9.71 -20.61 -25.98
C PRO A 105 -11.17 -20.13 -25.98
N VAL A 106 -11.58 -19.45 -27.05
CA VAL A 106 -12.88 -18.77 -27.19
C VAL A 106 -13.76 -19.49 -28.19
N LYS A 107 -15.06 -19.56 -27.90
CA LYS A 107 -16.12 -20.07 -28.80
C LYS A 107 -16.61 -18.98 -29.74
N ASP A 108 -16.99 -17.84 -29.16
CA ASP A 108 -17.54 -16.68 -29.86
C ASP A 108 -17.33 -15.40 -29.04
N CYS A 109 -17.29 -14.24 -29.72
CA CYS A 109 -17.24 -12.93 -29.07
C CYS A 109 -18.26 -11.99 -29.72
N LYS A 110 -19.08 -11.31 -28.90
CA LYS A 110 -20.13 -10.39 -29.38
C LYS A 110 -19.60 -9.03 -29.83
N ARG A 111 -18.40 -8.63 -29.38
CA ARG A 111 -17.77 -7.34 -29.71
C ARG A 111 -16.34 -7.55 -30.22
N LEU A 112 -16.16 -7.43 -31.54
CA LEU A 112 -14.87 -7.58 -32.21
C LEU A 112 -13.87 -6.44 -31.94
N SER A 113 -14.30 -5.35 -31.30
CA SER A 113 -13.49 -4.13 -31.12
C SER A 113 -12.53 -4.16 -29.92
N LYS A 114 -12.50 -5.26 -29.15
CA LYS A 114 -11.68 -5.41 -27.94
C LYS A 114 -10.60 -6.48 -28.10
N THR A 115 -9.79 -6.30 -29.14
CA THR A 115 -8.64 -7.14 -29.43
C THR A 115 -7.35 -6.45 -28.97
N ILE A 116 -6.38 -7.28 -28.63
CA ILE A 116 -5.00 -6.89 -28.38
C ILE A 116 -4.25 -7.19 -29.69
N ALA A 117 -3.46 -6.26 -30.19
CA ALA A 117 -2.54 -6.48 -31.30
C ALA A 117 -1.10 -6.75 -30.80
N ARG A 118 -0.23 -7.29 -31.65
CA ARG A 118 1.15 -7.70 -31.30
C ARG A 118 1.98 -6.60 -30.63
N GLY A 119 1.76 -5.33 -30.99
CA GLY A 119 2.46 -4.18 -30.41
C GLY A 119 1.81 -3.56 -29.17
N GLU A 120 0.67 -4.07 -28.71
CA GLU A 120 -0.13 -3.44 -27.66
C GLU A 120 0.09 -4.05 -26.27
N ALA A 121 1.36 -4.26 -25.89
CA ALA A 121 1.72 -4.82 -24.59
C ALA A 121 1.17 -4.03 -23.40
N HIS A 122 0.98 -2.72 -23.55
CA HIS A 122 0.33 -1.85 -22.56
C HIS A 122 -1.09 -2.31 -22.20
N LYS A 123 -1.83 -2.95 -23.12
CA LYS A 123 -3.16 -3.52 -22.85
C LYS A 123 -3.09 -4.75 -21.92
N LEU A 124 -1.94 -5.39 -21.80
CA LEU A 124 -1.72 -6.43 -20.79
C LEU A 124 -1.48 -5.85 -19.40
N ASN A 125 -0.80 -4.70 -19.31
CA ASN A 125 -0.51 -4.04 -18.05
C ASN A 125 -1.72 -3.30 -17.47
N ASN A 126 -2.68 -2.89 -18.31
CA ASN A 126 -3.96 -2.29 -17.89
C ASN A 126 -4.95 -3.28 -17.24
N LEU A 127 -4.52 -4.50 -16.91
CA LEU A 127 -5.34 -5.53 -16.27
C LEU A 127 -5.72 -5.24 -14.81
N GLU A 128 -5.17 -4.18 -14.19
CA GLU A 128 -5.58 -3.73 -12.84
C GLU A 128 -6.89 -2.92 -12.83
N LEU A 129 -7.40 -2.45 -13.98
CA LEU A 129 -8.58 -1.58 -14.00
C LEU A 129 -9.45 -1.92 -15.20
N ASN A 130 -10.49 -2.73 -14.95
CA ASN A 130 -11.87 -2.53 -15.44
C ASN A 130 -12.66 -3.83 -15.32
N ILE A 131 -13.00 -4.19 -14.08
CA ILE A 131 -14.20 -5.00 -13.84
C ILE A 131 -15.39 -4.07 -14.10
N LYS A 132 -16.29 -4.47 -14.99
CA LYS A 132 -17.65 -3.91 -15.02
C LYS A 132 -18.36 -4.32 -13.72
N SER A 133 -18.02 -3.69 -12.60
CA SER A 133 -18.88 -3.71 -11.43
C SER A 133 -19.64 -2.39 -11.43
N ASN A 134 -20.94 -2.47 -11.71
CA ASN A 134 -21.86 -1.39 -11.33
C ASN A 134 -22.14 -1.46 -9.82
N PHE A 135 -21.10 -1.64 -9.00
CA PHE A 135 -21.29 -1.79 -7.56
C PHE A 135 -20.28 -0.97 -6.79
N LYS A 136 -20.83 -0.02 -6.04
CA LYS A 136 -20.13 0.88 -5.12
C LYS A 136 -20.42 0.35 -3.72
N LEU A 137 -19.47 -0.32 -3.08
CA LEU A 137 -19.54 -0.49 -1.64
C LEU A 137 -19.27 0.90 -1.03
N GLN A 138 -20.36 1.65 -0.81
CA GLN A 138 -20.33 2.88 -0.04
C GLN A 138 -20.13 2.45 1.41
N VAL A 139 -18.88 2.18 1.79
CA VAL A 139 -18.50 2.38 3.17
C VAL A 139 -18.61 3.88 3.38
N THR A 140 -19.72 4.34 3.94
CA THR A 140 -19.94 5.73 4.30
C THR A 140 -18.95 6.11 5.39
N SER A 141 -17.71 6.39 4.99
CA SER A 141 -16.93 7.42 5.64
C SER A 141 -17.74 8.72 5.53
N PRO A 142 -17.79 9.56 6.59
CA PRO A 142 -18.46 10.84 6.53
C PRO A 142 -18.09 11.57 5.24
N ALA A 143 -19.11 11.85 4.44
CA ALA A 143 -19.00 12.41 3.11
C ALA A 143 -18.69 13.91 3.21
N GLU A 144 -17.52 14.27 3.72
CA GLU A 144 -17.11 15.68 3.80
C GLU A 144 -15.62 15.86 4.10
N LEU A 145 -14.74 15.31 3.26
CA LEU A 145 -13.35 15.75 3.22
C LEU A 145 -12.97 15.96 1.76
N LEU A 146 -13.22 17.17 1.25
CA LEU A 146 -12.37 17.76 0.21
C LEU A 146 -10.92 17.38 0.53
N GLU A 147 -10.11 16.99 -0.46
CA GLU A 147 -8.70 16.65 -0.26
C GLU A 147 -7.98 17.79 0.49
N ARG A 148 -7.94 17.69 1.83
CA ARG A 148 -7.24 18.64 2.68
C ARG A 148 -5.78 18.23 2.62
N THR A 149 -4.92 19.12 2.18
CA THR A 149 -3.48 18.93 2.21
C THR A 149 -2.96 19.40 3.56
N LEU A 150 -2.04 18.65 4.16
CA LEU A 150 -1.31 19.12 5.32
C LEU A 150 -0.44 20.33 4.95
N LYS A 151 -0.53 21.40 5.73
CA LYS A 151 0.23 22.64 5.57
C LYS A 151 0.66 23.18 6.93
N LEU A 152 1.96 23.35 7.12
CA LEU A 152 2.52 24.05 8.28
C LEU A 152 2.89 25.48 7.86
N ASN A 153 2.16 26.46 8.38
CA ASN A 153 2.47 27.87 8.15
C ASN A 153 3.56 28.40 9.10
N ASN A 154 3.80 27.70 10.20
CA ASN A 154 4.81 28.00 11.19
C ASN A 154 5.55 26.70 11.51
N THR A 155 6.88 26.72 11.43
CA THR A 155 7.76 25.57 11.67
C THR A 155 8.56 25.69 12.97
N ASN A 156 8.28 26.73 13.77
CA ASN A 156 8.94 26.97 15.05
C ASN A 156 8.26 26.19 16.18
N ILE A 157 9.07 25.76 17.14
CA ILE A 157 8.64 25.07 18.37
C ILE A 157 9.27 25.78 19.56
N SER A 158 8.43 26.22 20.50
CA SER A 158 8.84 26.82 21.77
C SER A 158 8.26 26.04 22.94
N HIS A 159 8.55 26.47 24.17
CA HIS A 159 7.97 25.90 25.38
C HIS A 159 6.48 26.25 25.59
N GLU A 160 5.94 27.25 24.87
CA GLU A 160 4.55 27.71 24.99
C GLU A 160 3.67 27.34 23.78
N GLU A 161 4.31 27.16 22.62
CA GLU A 161 3.63 27.04 21.33
C GLU A 161 4.40 26.11 20.38
N VAL A 162 3.68 25.26 19.65
CA VAL A 162 4.25 24.32 18.68
C VAL A 162 3.61 24.54 17.31
N PHE A 163 4.37 24.93 16.29
CA PHE A 163 3.86 25.19 14.93
C PHE A 163 2.68 26.16 14.86
N GLY A 164 2.66 27.21 15.69
CA GLY A 164 1.50 28.12 15.74
C GLY A 164 0.41 27.71 16.74
N VAL A 165 0.54 26.57 17.41
CA VAL A 165 -0.51 25.95 18.24
C VAL A 165 -0.18 26.11 19.71
N LYS A 166 -1.11 26.74 20.44
CA LYS A 166 -0.99 26.96 21.89
C LYS A 166 -1.70 25.87 22.69
N PHE A 167 -1.18 25.55 23.87
CA PHE A 167 -1.84 24.65 24.82
C PHE A 167 -3.28 25.09 25.10
N GLY A 168 -4.19 24.13 25.18
CA GLY A 168 -5.62 24.35 25.36
C GLY A 168 -6.41 24.65 24.08
N GLN A 169 -5.78 24.71 22.90
CA GLN A 169 -6.52 24.73 21.64
C GLN A 169 -7.23 23.40 21.39
N SER A 170 -8.43 23.46 20.80
CA SER A 170 -9.20 22.24 20.49
C SER A 170 -8.61 21.49 19.30
N PHE A 171 -8.76 20.17 19.28
CA PHE A 171 -8.33 19.30 18.18
C PHE A 171 -8.82 19.81 16.82
N LYS A 172 -10.10 20.20 16.74
CA LYS A 172 -10.70 20.71 15.49
C LYS A 172 -10.03 22.00 15.03
N SER A 173 -9.75 22.93 15.94
CA SER A 173 -9.07 24.18 15.63
C SER A 173 -7.67 23.93 15.08
N VAL A 174 -6.92 23.01 15.70
CA VAL A 174 -5.58 22.65 15.24
C VAL A 174 -5.61 21.95 13.89
N GLU A 175 -6.56 21.02 13.70
CA GLU A 175 -6.75 20.34 12.42
C GLU A 175 -7.10 21.33 11.29
N ASP A 176 -7.94 22.33 11.56
CA ASP A 176 -8.29 23.35 10.57
C ASP A 176 -7.10 24.27 10.24
N GLN A 177 -6.23 24.56 11.21
CA GLN A 177 -4.99 25.31 11.00
C GLN A 177 -3.99 24.55 10.13
N PHE A 178 -3.82 23.25 10.38
CA PHE A 178 -2.90 22.39 9.60
C PHE A 178 -3.52 21.85 8.31
N GLY A 179 -4.83 22.01 8.12
CA GLY A 179 -5.63 21.35 7.09
C GLY A 179 -5.99 19.91 7.45
N ARG A 180 -5.01 19.09 7.84
CA ARG A 180 -5.20 17.73 8.39
C ARG A 180 -3.95 17.27 9.13
N PHE A 181 -4.08 16.23 9.95
CA PHE A 181 -2.92 15.48 10.46
C PHE A 181 -2.48 14.38 9.47
N SER A 182 -1.23 13.95 9.59
CA SER A 182 -0.68 12.80 8.85
C SER A 182 -1.20 11.47 9.41
N LEU A 183 -1.38 11.40 10.72
CA LEU A 183 -1.95 10.25 11.43
C LEU A 183 -2.79 10.75 12.60
N VAL A 184 -3.92 10.11 12.87
CA VAL A 184 -4.75 10.32 14.06
C VAL A 184 -5.03 8.96 14.68
N TRP A 185 -4.63 8.80 15.94
CA TRP A 185 -4.87 7.63 16.76
C TRP A 185 -5.90 7.97 17.83
N PRO A 186 -7.13 7.44 17.72
CA PRO A 186 -8.17 7.64 18.73
C PRO A 186 -7.93 6.77 19.98
N MET A 187 -8.01 7.37 21.17
CA MET A 187 -7.83 6.70 22.47
C MET A 187 -8.99 7.05 23.40
N GLY A 188 -10.19 6.61 23.01
CA GLY A 188 -11.42 6.97 23.72
C GLY A 188 -11.72 8.47 23.61
N LYS A 189 -11.66 9.18 24.74
CA LYS A 189 -11.88 10.64 24.79
C LYS A 189 -10.65 11.44 24.36
N ASP A 190 -9.48 10.81 24.38
CA ASP A 190 -8.19 11.42 24.07
C ASP A 190 -7.73 11.04 22.67
N LYS A 191 -6.80 11.82 22.10
CA LYS A 191 -6.27 11.60 20.74
C LYS A 191 -4.77 11.87 20.69
N LEU A 192 -4.05 11.02 19.97
CA LEU A 192 -2.69 11.29 19.51
C LEU A 192 -2.77 11.63 18.03
N ALA A 193 -2.24 12.78 17.64
CA ALA A 193 -2.20 13.20 16.25
C ALA A 193 -0.76 13.47 15.82
N LEU A 194 -0.41 13.07 14.61
CA LEU A 194 0.94 13.24 14.09
C LEU A 194 0.97 14.22 12.94
N VAL A 195 2.03 15.03 12.95
CA VAL A 195 2.48 15.81 11.80
C VAL A 195 3.71 15.10 11.25
N GLY A 196 3.53 14.44 10.11
CA GLY A 196 4.54 13.58 9.50
C GLY A 196 4.82 12.36 10.36
N ARG A 197 6.10 12.05 10.56
CA ARG A 197 6.56 10.83 11.25
C ARG A 197 7.19 11.07 12.61
N ASN A 198 7.48 12.33 12.93
CA ASN A 198 8.39 12.69 14.03
C ASN A 198 7.74 13.61 15.07
N HIS A 199 6.55 14.16 14.80
CA HIS A 199 5.90 15.18 15.62
C HIS A 199 4.57 14.67 16.14
N ALA A 200 4.48 14.40 17.44
CA ALA A 200 3.28 13.92 18.11
C ALA A 200 2.62 15.03 18.93
N PHE A 201 1.32 15.21 18.71
CA PHE A 201 0.45 16.12 19.44
C PHE A 201 -0.52 15.30 20.29
N TYR A 202 -0.56 15.61 21.58
CA TYR A 202 -1.39 14.93 22.56
C TYR A 202 -2.61 15.81 22.90
N PHE A 203 -3.81 15.27 22.73
CA PHE A 203 -5.07 15.96 22.96
C PHE A 203 -5.88 15.27 24.06
N GLU A 204 -5.90 15.87 25.25
CA GLU A 204 -6.67 15.37 26.38
C GLU A 204 -8.08 15.99 26.37
N ASN A 205 -9.12 15.15 26.34
CA ASN A 205 -10.52 15.58 26.19
C ASN A 205 -10.71 16.62 25.07
N ASP A 206 -10.14 16.36 23.89
CA ASP A 206 -10.11 17.26 22.72
C ASP A 206 -9.25 18.53 22.83
N PHE A 207 -8.48 18.74 23.90
CA PHE A 207 -7.62 19.92 24.05
C PHE A 207 -6.13 19.58 24.02
N PHE A 208 -5.36 20.34 23.24
CA PHE A 208 -3.91 20.16 23.12
C PHE A 208 -3.22 20.35 24.48
N SER A 209 -2.61 19.29 25.01
CA SER A 209 -2.03 19.26 26.36
C SER A 209 -0.52 19.07 26.37
N GLY A 210 0.02 18.39 25.35
CA GLY A 210 1.44 18.05 25.27
C GLY A 210 1.89 17.75 23.86
N TYR A 211 3.19 17.74 23.66
CA TYR A 211 3.84 17.47 22.38
C TYR A 211 5.12 16.68 22.60
N SER A 212 5.43 15.78 21.66
CA SER A 212 6.72 15.08 21.61
C SER A 212 7.31 15.11 20.20
N TYR A 213 8.62 15.37 20.15
CA TYR A 213 9.43 15.15 18.98
C TYR A 213 10.27 13.90 19.16
N GLY A 214 10.41 13.11 18.11
CA GLY A 214 11.35 12.00 18.08
C GLY A 214 11.78 11.65 16.66
N ARG A 215 13.09 11.58 16.42
CA ARG A 215 13.65 11.14 15.13
C ARG A 215 13.21 9.72 14.75
N SER A 216 12.91 8.89 15.74
CA SER A 216 12.32 7.56 15.58
C SER A 216 11.07 7.42 16.45
N LEU A 217 10.17 8.41 16.36
CA LEU A 217 8.94 8.44 17.14
C LEU A 217 8.09 7.19 16.92
N LEU A 218 7.79 6.86 15.66
CA LEU A 218 6.95 5.72 15.29
C LEU A 218 7.74 4.40 15.09
N PRO A 219 7.11 3.24 15.31
CA PRO A 219 7.63 1.95 14.89
C PRO A 219 7.85 1.93 13.37
N MET A 220 8.89 1.24 12.90
CA MET A 220 9.27 1.24 11.48
C MET A 220 8.13 0.80 10.53
N SER A 221 7.29 -0.14 10.96
CA SER A 221 6.14 -0.62 10.20
C SER A 221 5.11 0.46 9.90
N ILE A 222 4.82 1.35 10.87
CA ILE A 222 3.93 2.51 10.71
C ILE A 222 4.68 3.63 10.01
N ARG A 223 5.90 3.91 10.46
CA ARG A 223 6.74 5.00 9.97
C ARG A 223 6.89 4.96 8.46
N ASN A 224 7.09 3.78 7.87
CA ASN A 224 7.24 3.62 6.43
C ASN A 224 5.95 3.83 5.63
N ARG A 225 4.79 3.82 6.29
CA ARG A 225 3.46 3.96 5.67
C ARG A 225 2.95 5.39 5.72
N VAL A 226 3.27 6.14 6.77
CA VAL A 226 2.85 7.54 6.93
C VAL A 226 3.67 8.45 6.00
N GLU A 227 3.07 9.50 5.46
CA GLU A 227 3.77 10.53 4.68
C GLU A 227 4.95 11.19 5.43
N ILE A 228 5.88 11.78 4.68
CA ILE A 228 7.02 12.54 5.21
C ILE A 228 6.69 14.03 5.05
N ILE A 229 7.09 14.81 6.04
CA ILE A 229 7.14 16.27 5.92
C ILE A 229 8.61 16.67 5.94
N SER A 230 8.97 17.55 5.02
CA SER A 230 10.33 18.03 4.82
C SER A 230 10.37 19.54 5.05
N ASP A 231 9.85 19.96 6.19
CA ASP A 231 9.85 21.37 6.58
C ASP A 231 11.07 21.66 7.47
N ASP A 232 11.63 22.86 7.31
CA ASP A 232 12.75 23.35 8.12
C ASP A 232 12.25 23.72 9.52
N ILE A 233 12.30 22.75 10.43
CA ILE A 233 11.79 22.89 11.79
C ILE A 233 12.87 23.41 12.73
N SER A 234 12.51 24.42 13.53
CA SER A 234 13.41 25.09 14.47
C SER A 234 12.85 25.09 15.89
N LEU A 235 13.77 25.20 16.85
CA LEU A 235 13.52 25.34 18.27
C LEU A 235 13.81 26.77 18.70
N GLU A 236 12.78 27.45 19.18
CA GLU A 236 12.87 28.80 19.72
C GLU A 236 13.23 28.74 21.21
N VAL A 237 14.33 29.40 21.56
CA VAL A 237 14.77 29.54 22.95
C VAL A 237 14.93 31.01 23.26
N LYS A 238 14.35 31.45 24.38
CA LYS A 238 14.34 32.87 24.76
C LYS A 238 15.77 33.43 24.86
N GLY A 239 16.02 34.50 24.10
CA GLY A 239 17.31 35.20 24.11
C GLY A 239 18.41 34.56 23.27
N HIS A 240 18.06 33.61 22.40
CA HIS A 240 18.98 32.98 21.45
C HIS A 240 18.36 32.96 20.04
N ASN A 241 19.19 32.76 19.01
CA ASN A 241 18.69 32.49 17.67
C ASN A 241 18.06 31.09 17.62
N ASP A 242 17.06 30.93 16.76
CA ASP A 242 16.39 29.67 16.47
C ASP A 242 17.38 28.57 16.09
N ILE A 243 17.25 27.41 16.75
CA ILE A 243 18.13 26.25 16.54
C ILE A 243 17.40 25.25 15.65
N LYS A 244 17.94 24.94 14.47
CA LYS A 244 17.33 23.93 13.59
C LYS A 244 17.52 22.53 14.18
N ILE A 245 16.43 21.75 14.21
CA ILE A 245 16.46 20.34 14.70
C ILE A 245 17.39 19.48 13.85
N GLU A 246 17.55 19.85 12.58
CA GLU A 246 18.33 19.07 11.63
C GLU A 246 19.84 19.29 11.69
N ASP A 247 20.26 20.39 12.30
CA ASP A 247 21.66 20.80 12.32
C ASP A 247 22.40 20.16 13.50
N GLY A 248 23.73 20.24 13.45
CA GLY A 248 24.57 19.93 14.60
C GLY A 248 24.41 21.01 15.68
N ILE A 249 24.30 20.58 16.93
CA ILE A 249 24.19 21.49 18.08
C ILE A 249 25.51 21.58 18.84
N SER A 250 25.85 22.79 19.28
CA SER A 250 26.96 23.09 20.17
C SER A 250 26.66 22.74 21.63
N ASP A 251 27.70 22.64 22.47
CA ASP A 251 27.53 22.41 23.92
C ASP A 251 26.75 23.53 24.61
N SER A 252 26.88 24.78 24.16
CA SER A 252 26.09 25.91 24.66
C SER A 252 24.60 25.76 24.35
N GLU A 253 24.28 25.36 23.11
CA GLU A 253 22.90 25.13 22.67
C GLU A 253 22.30 23.92 23.40
N LEU A 254 23.07 22.86 23.60
CA LEU A 254 22.63 21.68 24.36
C LEU A 254 22.16 22.04 25.77
N ASN A 255 22.92 22.85 26.49
CA ASN A 255 22.56 23.28 27.84
C ASN A 255 21.30 24.15 27.84
N LEU A 256 21.16 25.04 26.86
CA LEU A 256 19.95 25.86 26.68
C LEU A 256 18.72 25.01 26.39
N LEU A 257 18.84 24.04 25.48
CA LEU A 257 17.73 23.16 25.09
C LEU A 257 17.28 22.28 26.27
N ARG A 258 18.22 21.71 27.04
CA ARG A 258 17.91 20.93 28.25
C ARG A 258 17.21 21.73 29.34
N GLN A 259 17.38 23.05 29.37
CA GLN A 259 16.70 23.92 30.34
C GLN A 259 15.28 24.29 29.91
N ASN A 260 14.98 24.29 28.62
CA ASN A 260 13.70 24.75 28.06
C ASN A 260 12.77 23.60 27.66
N PHE A 261 13.32 22.41 27.40
CA PHE A 261 12.57 21.25 26.94
C PHE A 261 12.75 20.06 27.90
N HIS A 262 11.68 19.30 28.08
CA HIS A 262 11.68 18.09 28.89
C HIS A 262 12.16 16.88 28.08
N ASP A 263 12.66 15.84 28.77
CA ASP A 263 13.13 14.57 28.18
C ASP A 263 14.04 14.73 26.95
N PHE A 264 14.87 15.78 26.98
CA PHE A 264 15.70 16.17 25.85
C PHE A 264 16.87 15.20 25.67
N LYS A 265 16.84 14.43 24.58
CA LYS A 265 17.88 13.46 24.20
C LYS A 265 18.60 13.91 22.93
N VAL A 266 19.86 13.51 22.81
CA VAL A 266 20.72 13.80 21.67
C VAL A 266 21.38 12.54 21.17
N LEU A 267 21.63 12.49 19.86
CA LEU A 267 22.41 11.45 19.22
C LEU A 267 23.75 12.01 18.73
N LEU A 268 24.78 11.18 18.78
CA LEU A 268 26.06 11.46 18.13
C LEU A 268 25.98 11.01 16.67
N VAL A 269 26.19 11.93 15.74
CA VAL A 269 26.17 11.68 14.30
C VAL A 269 27.57 11.85 13.75
N GLY A 270 28.05 10.86 12.99
CA GLY A 270 29.28 10.99 12.23
C GLY A 270 29.03 11.58 10.84
N ASP A 271 29.81 12.59 10.47
CA ASP A 271 29.96 13.06 9.10
C ASP A 271 31.09 12.27 8.43
N ALA A 272 30.71 11.30 7.60
CA ALA A 272 31.68 10.47 6.88
C ALA A 272 32.53 11.26 5.86
N LEU A 273 32.09 12.46 5.44
CA LEU A 273 32.83 13.28 4.48
C LEU A 273 33.89 14.12 5.17
N ASN A 274 33.59 14.63 6.36
CA ASN A 274 34.47 15.52 7.11
C ASN A 274 35.24 14.82 8.25
N GLU A 275 34.97 13.54 8.49
CA GLU A 275 35.49 12.77 9.64
C GLU A 275 35.18 13.41 11.01
N GLU A 276 34.15 14.25 11.05
CA GLU A 276 33.70 14.96 12.25
C GLU A 276 32.51 14.24 12.88
N THR A 277 32.35 14.41 14.19
CA THR A 277 31.13 13.98 14.88
C THR A 277 30.47 15.18 15.53
N PHE A 278 29.16 15.31 15.36
CA PHE A 278 28.37 16.36 15.99
C PHE A 278 27.17 15.78 16.73
N LEU A 279 26.70 16.50 17.75
CA LEU A 279 25.46 16.17 18.44
C LEU A 279 24.28 16.66 17.62
N ARG A 280 23.20 15.88 17.57
CA ARG A 280 21.94 16.27 16.93
C ARG A 280 20.78 15.95 17.86
N VAL A 281 19.70 16.72 17.73
CA VAL A 281 18.47 16.50 18.52
C VAL A 281 17.87 15.13 18.17
N GLU A 282 17.71 14.27 19.18
CA GLU A 282 17.08 12.96 19.03
C GLU A 282 15.59 13.02 19.37
N SER A 283 15.27 13.56 20.54
CA SER A 283 13.90 13.66 21.05
C SER A 283 13.77 14.75 22.11
N PHE A 284 12.56 15.24 22.31
CA PHE A 284 12.20 16.11 23.43
C PHE A 284 10.68 16.20 23.58
N THR A 285 10.22 16.72 24.72
CA THR A 285 8.81 16.90 25.04
C THR A 285 8.51 18.34 25.45
N VAL A 286 7.28 18.79 25.19
CA VAL A 286 6.74 20.10 25.59
C VAL A 286 5.35 19.91 26.22
N GLY A 287 5.07 20.63 27.31
CA GLY A 287 3.78 20.55 27.98
C GLY A 287 3.62 19.29 28.82
N LYS A 288 2.37 18.84 29.01
CA LYS A 288 2.02 17.68 29.86
C LYS A 288 1.58 16.50 29.00
N ILE A 289 2.31 15.40 29.10
CA ILE A 289 1.97 14.14 28.45
C ILE A 289 1.42 13.19 29.52
N ASN A 290 0.10 13.20 29.70
CA ASN A 290 -0.61 12.30 30.62
C ASN A 290 -1.30 11.17 29.83
N PHE A 291 -0.56 10.53 28.93
CA PHE A 291 -1.09 9.51 28.03
C PHE A 291 -0.54 8.14 28.40
N ASP A 292 -1.46 7.22 28.64
CA ASP A 292 -1.17 5.80 28.74
C ASP A 292 -1.62 5.14 27.43
N LEU A 293 -0.66 4.87 26.55
CA LEU A 293 -0.95 4.24 25.26
C LEU A 293 -1.51 2.82 25.43
N SER A 294 -1.22 2.16 26.57
CA SER A 294 -1.75 0.84 26.87
C SER A 294 -3.27 0.79 26.99
N GLN A 295 -3.90 1.94 27.28
CA GLN A 295 -5.37 2.07 27.38
C GLN A 295 -6.06 2.21 26.01
N SER A 296 -5.30 2.26 24.91
CA SER A 296 -5.85 2.34 23.56
C SER A 296 -6.60 1.06 23.19
N ALA A 297 -7.94 1.08 23.27
CA ALA A 297 -8.80 0.04 22.73
C ALA A 297 -9.10 0.29 21.24
N LEU A 298 -8.23 -0.19 20.34
CA LEU A 298 -8.51 -0.18 18.91
C LEU A 298 -9.45 -1.33 18.54
N ASN A 299 -10.45 -1.04 17.71
CA ASN A 299 -11.36 -2.07 17.23
C ASN A 299 -10.65 -2.98 16.22
N CYS A 300 -10.86 -4.28 16.35
CA CYS A 300 -10.64 -5.24 15.27
C CYS A 300 -11.84 -5.28 14.32
N ILE A 301 -11.59 -5.49 13.03
CA ILE A 301 -12.66 -5.65 12.04
C ILE A 301 -12.77 -7.13 11.70
N ILE A 302 -13.75 -7.80 12.28
CA ILE A 302 -14.01 -9.22 12.06
C ILE A 302 -15.25 -9.35 11.19
N ALA A 303 -15.10 -9.97 10.03
CA ALA A 303 -16.20 -10.28 9.11
C ALA A 303 -16.00 -11.70 8.57
N ASN A 304 -17.06 -12.50 8.44
CA ASN A 304 -16.95 -13.85 7.85
C ASN A 304 -17.15 -13.84 6.33
N ASP A 305 -17.79 -12.80 5.80
CA ASP A 305 -17.99 -12.60 4.37
C ASP A 305 -17.93 -11.11 4.03
N VAL A 306 -17.90 -10.78 2.73
CA VAL A 306 -17.82 -9.42 2.21
C VAL A 306 -19.00 -8.54 2.63
N ASN A 307 -20.20 -9.12 2.74
CA ASN A 307 -21.42 -8.38 3.07
C ASN A 307 -21.50 -8.02 4.56
N GLN A 308 -20.74 -8.72 5.40
CA GLN A 308 -20.61 -8.44 6.83
C GLN A 308 -19.57 -7.37 7.16
N LEU A 309 -18.88 -6.80 6.16
CA LEU A 309 -17.95 -5.72 6.42
C LEU A 309 -18.68 -4.52 7.06
N PRO A 310 -18.27 -4.09 8.26
CA PRO A 310 -18.96 -3.02 8.94
C PRO A 310 -18.66 -1.67 8.31
N ASN A 311 -19.46 -0.66 8.69
CA ASN A 311 -19.09 0.72 8.39
C ASN A 311 -17.83 1.08 9.18
N LEU A 312 -16.69 1.21 8.49
CA LEU A 312 -15.41 1.55 9.09
C LEU A 312 -15.42 2.92 9.78
N GLY A 313 -16.30 3.84 9.35
CA GLY A 313 -16.41 5.19 9.93
C GLY A 313 -16.95 5.24 11.36
N SER A 314 -17.59 4.18 11.84
CA SER A 314 -18.13 4.10 13.21
C SER A 314 -17.20 3.41 14.21
N HIS A 315 -16.00 3.02 13.79
CA HIS A 315 -15.05 2.25 14.59
C HIS A 315 -13.88 3.12 15.04
N SER A 316 -13.32 2.82 16.23
CA SER A 316 -12.10 3.44 16.71
C SER A 316 -10.90 2.85 15.95
N LEU A 317 -10.58 3.47 14.81
CA LEU A 317 -9.49 3.07 13.91
C LEU A 317 -8.47 4.20 13.79
N ILE A 318 -7.19 3.84 13.66
CA ILE A 318 -6.15 4.81 13.34
C ILE A 318 -6.37 5.26 11.89
N THR A 319 -6.46 6.57 11.69
CA THR A 319 -6.51 7.16 10.34
C THR A 319 -5.14 7.70 9.97
N PHE A 320 -4.63 7.42 8.79
CA PHE A 320 -3.40 8.03 8.32
C PHE A 320 -3.37 8.24 6.81
N TYR A 321 -2.44 9.08 6.35
CA TYR A 321 -2.20 9.36 4.94
C TYR A 321 -0.85 8.80 4.52
N ASP A 322 -0.83 8.10 3.39
CA ASP A 322 0.41 7.57 2.83
C ASP A 322 1.20 8.64 2.07
N LYS A 323 2.42 8.29 1.64
CA LYS A 323 3.29 9.16 0.82
C LYS A 323 2.66 9.64 -0.50
N ASN A 324 1.58 9.00 -0.95
CA ASN A 324 0.84 9.37 -2.16
C ASN A 324 -0.45 10.17 -1.82
N GLY A 325 -0.65 10.54 -0.55
CA GLY A 325 -1.85 11.23 -0.08
C GLY A 325 -3.09 10.34 0.03
N LYS A 326 -2.96 9.01 -0.09
CA LYS A 326 -4.11 8.09 0.06
C LYS A 326 -4.46 7.94 1.53
N ARG A 327 -5.75 8.01 1.83
CA ARG A 327 -6.28 7.79 3.16
C ARG A 327 -6.36 6.29 3.46
N ASN A 328 -5.81 5.93 4.61
CA ASN A 328 -5.80 4.58 5.15
C ASN A 328 -6.46 4.57 6.53
N LEU A 329 -7.16 3.49 6.83
CA LEU A 329 -7.65 3.16 8.17
C LEU A 329 -6.96 1.91 8.65
N LEU A 330 -6.63 1.85 9.93
CA LEU A 330 -5.94 0.73 10.53
C LEU A 330 -6.64 0.31 11.82
N SER A 331 -6.91 -0.99 11.88
CA SER A 331 -7.54 -1.64 13.03
C SER A 331 -6.53 -2.11 14.07
N GLY A 332 -7.04 -2.45 15.26
CA GLY A 332 -6.27 -3.13 16.30
C GLY A 332 -5.88 -4.56 15.95
N CYS A 333 -6.29 -5.08 14.79
CA CYS A 333 -5.96 -6.43 14.33
C CYS A 333 -4.99 -6.42 13.14
N ASN A 334 -4.15 -5.38 12.98
CA ASN A 334 -3.20 -5.26 11.86
C ASN A 334 -3.85 -5.32 10.46
N GLN A 335 -5.11 -4.90 10.33
CA GLN A 335 -5.79 -4.78 9.03
C GLN A 335 -5.77 -3.31 8.61
N GLN A 336 -5.18 -3.04 7.44
CA GLN A 336 -5.17 -1.72 6.81
C GLN A 336 -6.18 -1.68 5.66
N PHE A 337 -7.08 -0.71 5.71
CA PHE A 337 -8.11 -0.46 4.72
C PHE A 337 -7.73 0.78 3.91
N THR A 338 -7.43 0.59 2.62
CA THR A 338 -7.11 1.70 1.72
C THR A 338 -8.39 2.23 1.10
N LEU A 339 -8.67 3.52 1.29
CA LEU A 339 -9.84 4.17 0.74
C LEU A 339 -9.47 4.96 -0.53
N SER A 340 -10.39 4.98 -1.49
CA SER A 340 -10.33 5.91 -2.61
C SER A 340 -10.65 7.34 -2.16
N ALA A 341 -10.36 8.32 -3.01
CA ALA A 341 -10.75 9.73 -2.79
C ALA A 341 -12.26 9.93 -2.55
N ARG A 342 -13.11 8.99 -3.02
CA ARG A 342 -14.56 9.00 -2.79
C ARG A 342 -14.98 8.24 -1.52
N GLY A 343 -14.04 7.87 -0.65
CA GLY A 343 -14.28 7.12 0.57
C GLY A 343 -14.56 5.62 0.37
N GLN A 344 -14.49 5.11 -0.87
CA GLN A 344 -14.78 3.70 -1.15
C GLN A 344 -13.59 2.82 -0.83
N LEU A 345 -13.82 1.67 -0.17
CA LEU A 345 -12.80 0.66 0.09
C LEU A 345 -12.24 0.11 -1.23
N ARG A 346 -10.91 0.11 -1.36
CA ARG A 346 -10.19 -0.39 -2.54
C ARG A 346 -9.54 -1.73 -2.28
N THR A 347 -8.71 -1.79 -1.24
CA THR A 347 -7.93 -2.96 -0.87
C THR A 347 -7.88 -3.08 0.64
N ILE A 348 -7.74 -4.31 1.12
CA ILE A 348 -7.43 -4.60 2.52
C ILE A 348 -6.05 -5.26 2.56
N GLU A 349 -5.10 -4.61 3.19
CA GLU A 349 -3.80 -5.22 3.52
C GLU A 349 -3.87 -5.84 4.92
N LEU A 350 -3.47 -7.11 5.01
CA LEU A 350 -3.35 -7.89 6.23
C LEU A 350 -1.89 -7.90 6.63
N LEU A 351 -1.55 -7.16 7.69
CA LEU A 351 -0.18 -6.88 8.06
C LEU A 351 0.33 -7.86 9.10
N GLU A 352 1.63 -8.11 9.09
CA GLU A 352 2.28 -8.80 10.21
C GLU A 352 2.26 -7.91 11.45
N PRO A 353 2.25 -8.49 12.67
CA PRO A 353 2.44 -7.77 13.90
C PRO A 353 3.66 -6.88 13.87
N TRP A 354 3.49 -5.67 14.38
CA TRP A 354 4.55 -4.67 14.37
C TRP A 354 5.45 -4.84 15.56
N SER A 355 6.76 -4.79 15.31
CA SER A 355 7.71 -4.59 16.38
C SER A 355 7.70 -3.13 16.81
N VAL A 356 7.41 -2.87 18.07
CA VAL A 356 7.56 -1.54 18.70
C VAL A 356 9.02 -1.22 19.06
N LYS A 357 9.95 -2.13 18.74
CA LYS A 357 11.38 -1.95 19.01
C LYS A 357 11.91 -0.68 18.34
N ASN A 358 12.68 0.10 19.08
CA ASN A 358 13.28 1.37 18.66
C ASN A 358 12.27 2.49 18.36
N SER A 359 11.04 2.37 18.86
CA SER A 359 10.03 3.43 18.78
C SER A 359 10.10 4.28 20.04
N LEU A 360 10.35 5.58 19.91
CA LEU A 360 10.36 6.50 21.06
C LEU A 360 8.97 6.66 21.67
N LEU A 361 7.91 6.49 20.88
CA LEU A 361 6.53 6.51 21.38
C LEU A 361 6.21 5.38 22.37
N PHE A 362 6.96 4.27 22.35
CA PHE A 362 6.70 3.07 23.17
C PHE A 362 7.93 2.64 24.00
N GLU A 363 8.87 3.55 24.26
CA GLU A 363 10.17 3.23 24.90
C GLU A 363 10.02 2.49 26.24
N ASP A 364 8.96 2.81 27.01
CA ASP A 364 8.78 2.32 28.38
C ASP A 364 7.72 1.20 28.53
N GLU A 365 7.12 0.72 27.43
CA GLU A 365 6.03 -0.27 27.49
C GLU A 365 6.24 -1.48 26.58
N PRO A 366 6.16 -2.73 27.10
CA PRO A 366 6.03 -3.93 26.29
C PRO A 366 4.58 -4.05 25.74
N PHE A 367 4.07 -2.99 25.15
CA PHE A 367 2.70 -2.89 24.69
C PHE A 367 2.64 -3.14 23.18
N SER A 368 1.76 -4.06 22.77
CA SER A 368 1.28 -4.14 21.40
C SER A 368 -0.24 -4.00 21.43
N PRO A 369 -0.80 -2.83 21.06
CA PRO A 369 -2.25 -2.67 20.89
C PRO A 369 -2.80 -3.53 19.74
N PHE A 370 -1.89 -4.19 19.01
CA PHE A 370 -2.20 -4.92 17.80
C PHE A 370 -2.15 -6.43 18.02
N SER A 371 -3.23 -7.09 17.64
CA SER A 371 -3.35 -8.55 17.55
C SER A 371 -3.27 -9.01 16.09
N GLY A 372 -3.20 -10.33 15.89
CA GLY A 372 -3.23 -10.92 14.55
C GLY A 372 -4.58 -10.65 13.85
N TRP A 373 -4.54 -10.51 12.52
CA TRP A 373 -5.74 -10.24 11.74
C TRP A 373 -6.70 -11.43 11.69
N GLN A 374 -7.99 -11.15 11.60
CA GLN A 374 -9.05 -12.12 11.30
C GLN A 374 -10.03 -11.52 10.29
N LEU A 375 -10.15 -12.14 9.12
CA LEU A 375 -11.00 -11.65 8.04
C LEU A 375 -11.49 -12.78 7.14
N PHE A 376 -12.76 -12.74 6.77
CA PHE A 376 -13.44 -13.69 5.89
C PHE A 376 -13.28 -15.16 6.31
N GLY A 377 -13.37 -15.41 7.61
CA GLY A 377 -13.21 -16.75 8.19
C GLY A 377 -11.78 -17.29 8.20
N LEU A 378 -10.80 -16.44 7.84
CA LEU A 378 -9.36 -16.67 7.99
C LEU A 378 -8.81 -15.87 9.17
N GLU A 379 -7.70 -16.35 9.70
CA GLU A 379 -6.94 -15.70 10.75
C GLU A 379 -5.44 -15.82 10.46
N GLN A 380 -4.65 -14.92 11.04
CA GLN A 380 -3.21 -15.02 10.99
C GLN A 380 -2.75 -16.34 11.61
N GLY A 381 -1.84 -17.04 10.93
CA GLY A 381 -1.37 -18.37 11.31
C GLY A 381 -2.23 -19.52 10.80
N ALA A 382 -3.34 -19.25 10.11
CA ALA A 382 -4.18 -20.29 9.50
C ALA A 382 -3.38 -21.12 8.49
N THR A 383 -3.66 -22.41 8.41
CA THR A 383 -2.98 -23.32 7.47
C THR A 383 -3.53 -23.20 6.06
N LEU A 384 -2.73 -23.62 5.07
CA LEU A 384 -3.19 -23.75 3.68
C LEU A 384 -4.43 -24.66 3.53
N GLU A 385 -4.60 -25.67 4.40
CA GLU A 385 -5.80 -26.51 4.40
C GLU A 385 -7.06 -25.73 4.79
N ARG A 386 -6.95 -24.81 5.76
CA ARG A 386 -8.06 -23.93 6.13
C ARG A 386 -8.43 -23.01 4.96
N LEU A 387 -7.43 -22.46 4.27
CA LEU A 387 -7.64 -21.62 3.10
C LEU A 387 -8.30 -22.39 1.94
N LYS A 388 -7.88 -23.63 1.66
CA LYS A 388 -8.50 -24.54 0.65
C LYS A 388 -9.99 -24.79 0.90
N LYS A 389 -10.44 -24.78 2.16
CA LYS A 389 -11.86 -25.00 2.49
C LYS A 389 -12.75 -23.82 2.08
N LEU A 390 -12.19 -22.62 1.94
CA LEU A 390 -12.94 -21.40 1.60
C LEU A 390 -12.93 -21.08 0.10
N GLY A 391 -12.10 -21.76 -0.69
CA GLY A 391 -11.88 -21.38 -2.08
C GLY A 391 -10.80 -22.17 -2.79
N LYS A 392 -10.52 -21.75 -4.02
CA LYS A 392 -9.44 -22.30 -4.83
C LYS A 392 -8.14 -21.61 -4.44
N ILE A 393 -7.09 -22.39 -4.25
CA ILE A 393 -5.75 -21.85 -4.02
C ILE A 393 -4.80 -22.26 -5.13
N ASP A 394 -3.80 -21.42 -5.37
CA ASP A 394 -2.62 -21.71 -6.16
C ASP A 394 -1.39 -21.29 -5.34
N VAL A 395 -0.55 -22.26 -4.98
CA VAL A 395 0.60 -22.04 -4.09
C VAL A 395 1.87 -21.96 -4.92
N PHE A 396 2.65 -20.91 -4.71
CA PHE A 396 3.94 -20.73 -5.36
C PHE A 396 4.94 -20.12 -4.38
N LEU A 397 5.97 -20.89 -4.04
CA LEU A 397 7.00 -20.52 -3.04
C LEU A 397 6.36 -20.15 -1.69
N ASP A 398 6.65 -18.95 -1.21
CA ASP A 398 6.22 -18.31 0.02
C ASP A 398 4.93 -17.48 -0.17
N MET A 399 4.17 -17.74 -1.23
CA MET A 399 2.92 -17.05 -1.52
C MET A 399 1.81 -18.01 -1.98
N VAL A 400 0.58 -17.67 -1.62
CA VAL A 400 -0.64 -18.35 -2.08
C VAL A 400 -1.61 -17.34 -2.68
N GLU A 401 -1.97 -17.56 -3.94
CA GLU A 401 -3.12 -16.90 -4.54
C GLU A 401 -4.39 -17.65 -4.14
N PHE A 402 -5.42 -16.90 -3.77
CA PHE A 402 -6.70 -17.43 -3.34
C PHE A 402 -7.84 -16.79 -4.14
N SER A 403 -8.84 -17.59 -4.47
CA SER A 403 -10.13 -17.11 -4.97
C SER A 403 -11.25 -17.80 -4.20
N SER A 404 -12.11 -16.99 -3.58
CA SER A 404 -13.26 -17.45 -2.81
C SER A 404 -14.20 -18.32 -3.66
N MET A 405 -14.90 -19.26 -3.00
CA MET A 405 -15.88 -20.12 -3.68
C MET A 405 -17.06 -19.33 -4.26
N ASP A 406 -17.51 -18.30 -3.55
CA ASP A 406 -18.58 -17.42 -4.00
C ASP A 406 -18.10 -16.41 -5.06
N GLY A 407 -16.79 -16.23 -5.21
CA GLY A 407 -16.20 -15.27 -6.14
C GLY A 407 -16.28 -13.81 -5.65
N ALA A 408 -16.70 -13.59 -4.39
CA ALA A 408 -16.90 -12.27 -3.83
C ALA A 408 -15.58 -11.56 -3.47
N TRP A 409 -14.47 -12.30 -3.42
CA TRP A 409 -13.15 -11.74 -3.14
C TRP A 409 -12.01 -12.67 -3.60
N SER A 410 -10.83 -12.09 -3.81
CA SER A 410 -9.57 -12.82 -3.96
C SER A 410 -8.52 -12.28 -3.01
N GLY A 411 -7.49 -13.07 -2.75
CA GLY A 411 -6.36 -12.59 -1.99
C GLY A 411 -5.04 -13.15 -2.48
N ARG A 412 -3.97 -12.47 -2.11
CA ARG A 412 -2.59 -12.95 -2.20
C ARG A 412 -2.04 -12.96 -0.79
N PHE A 413 -1.68 -14.13 -0.28
CA PHE A 413 -1.19 -14.26 1.08
C PHE A 413 0.25 -14.74 1.07
N TYR A 414 1.08 -14.13 1.90
CA TYR A 414 2.40 -14.65 2.20
C TYR A 414 2.29 -15.78 3.20
N ILE A 415 3.13 -16.81 3.02
CA ILE A 415 3.16 -17.98 3.87
C ILE A 415 4.56 -18.20 4.46
N ASP A 416 4.58 -18.57 5.73
CA ASP A 416 5.74 -19.11 6.40
C ASP A 416 5.35 -20.43 7.07
N ASN A 417 6.13 -21.48 6.87
CA ASN A 417 5.86 -22.83 7.39
C ASN A 417 4.40 -23.29 7.14
N ASP A 418 3.90 -23.14 5.90
CA ASP A 418 2.52 -23.46 5.47
C ASP A 418 1.40 -22.70 6.21
N LYS A 419 1.73 -21.59 6.87
CA LYS A 419 0.78 -20.73 7.59
C LYS A 419 0.73 -19.33 7.00
N LEU A 420 -0.46 -18.73 6.97
CA LEU A 420 -0.66 -17.36 6.49
C LEU A 420 -0.04 -16.36 7.47
N VAL A 421 0.83 -15.48 7.00
CA VAL A 421 1.46 -14.44 7.85
C VAL A 421 0.93 -13.04 7.55
N SER A 422 0.75 -12.73 6.27
CA SER A 422 0.25 -11.44 5.78
C SER A 422 -0.41 -11.62 4.42
N GLY A 423 -1.01 -10.57 3.88
CA GLY A 423 -1.59 -10.64 2.54
C GLY A 423 -2.28 -9.37 2.10
N GLU A 424 -2.79 -9.42 0.88
CA GLU A 424 -3.62 -8.39 0.28
C GLU A 424 -4.91 -9.04 -0.19
N VAL A 425 -6.04 -8.39 0.11
CA VAL A 425 -7.38 -8.86 -0.20
C VAL A 425 -8.09 -7.85 -1.09
N ASP A 426 -8.54 -8.34 -2.24
CA ASP A 426 -9.35 -7.63 -3.22
C ASP A 426 -10.79 -8.10 -3.12
N ILE A 427 -11.71 -7.14 -3.00
CA ILE A 427 -13.14 -7.42 -2.87
C ILE A 427 -13.83 -7.20 -4.23
N PHE A 428 -14.60 -8.19 -4.67
CA PHE A 428 -15.41 -8.14 -5.88
C PHE A 428 -16.87 -8.38 -5.51
N ALA A 429 -17.72 -7.37 -5.55
CA ALA A 429 -19.14 -7.65 -5.36
C ALA A 429 -19.68 -8.55 -6.49
N LEU A 430 -20.51 -9.54 -6.10
CA LEU A 430 -21.31 -10.39 -6.99
C LEU A 430 -22.43 -9.61 -7.67
#